data_AF-A0A6I3WSE9-F1
#
_entry.id   AF-A0A6I3WSE9-F1
#
_cell.length_a   1.000
_cell.length_b   1.000
_cell.length_c   1.000
_cell.angle_alpha   90.00
_cell.angle_beta   90.00
_cell.angle_gamma   90.00
#
_symmetry.space_group_name_H-M   'P 1'
#
loop_
_entity.id
_entity.type
_entity.pdbx_description
1 polymer ?
#
loop_
_entity_poly.entity_id
_entity_poly.type
_entity_poly.pdbx_seq_one_letter_code
_entity_poly.pdbx_strand_id
1 'polypeptide(L)'
;MASGPYRGPRMPTCSSVPSNACCRGNCRTRPRPSPRMRRPASTTPAMSDTPAGWRAAPGPLWSMRRGTGPRMVFVHGFTQTGRSWLPVAEQFAADHEVVLVDAAGHGYSSDIRANLQQGADLLAATTGEADYVGYSMGGRLCLHLALAHPHLVRSLTLLGATAGIEDPIERAQRRAADEVLACNAQADGVEKFLVKWLALPLFATLPVQARALEDRLQNTAAGLASSLRLAGTGSQQPLWDHLAEITAPVLVLAGEFDDKFTNIAHRLV
;
A
#
# COMPACT_ATOMS: atom_id res chain seq x y z
N MET A 1 -7.09 37.47 43.90
CA MET A 1 -8.23 38.07 43.17
C MET A 1 -8.78 37.02 42.23
N ALA A 2 -10.07 36.73 42.36
CA ALA A 2 -10.73 35.58 41.76
C ALA A 2 -10.88 35.72 40.23
N SER A 3 -10.50 34.67 39.50
CA SER A 3 -10.77 34.49 38.08
C SER A 3 -12.24 34.10 37.88
N GLY A 4 -13.04 35.01 37.33
CA GLY A 4 -14.43 34.73 36.92
C GLY A 4 -14.50 33.89 35.64
N PRO A 5 -15.52 33.04 35.46
CA PRO A 5 -15.61 32.15 34.30
C PRO A 5 -16.12 32.89 33.05
N TYR A 6 -15.35 32.77 31.96
CA TYR A 6 -15.69 33.24 30.62
C TYR A 6 -16.78 32.34 30.00
N ARG A 7 -17.85 32.94 29.45
CA ARG A 7 -18.97 32.27 28.76
C ARG A 7 -19.08 32.74 27.31
N GLY A 8 -19.06 31.80 26.36
CA GLY A 8 -19.64 31.93 25.00
C GLY A 8 -18.80 31.31 23.88
N PRO A 9 -19.37 30.94 22.71
CA PRO A 9 -20.77 31.02 22.29
C PRO A 9 -21.47 29.64 22.10
N ARG A 10 -22.80 29.68 22.08
CA ARG A 10 -23.73 28.54 22.00
C ARG A 10 -23.82 27.98 20.57
N MET A 11 -23.80 26.65 20.45
CA MET A 11 -24.16 25.91 19.23
C MET A 11 -25.64 26.15 18.87
N PRO A 12 -26.02 26.28 17.58
CA PRO A 12 -27.42 26.28 17.19
C PRO A 12 -28.00 24.87 17.31
N THR A 13 -29.09 24.76 18.07
CA THR A 13 -29.90 23.56 18.22
C THR A 13 -30.80 23.33 16.99
N CYS A 14 -30.79 22.10 16.50
CA CYS A 14 -31.66 21.62 15.41
C CYS A 14 -33.08 21.39 15.95
N SER A 15 -34.10 22.08 15.40
CA SER A 15 -35.52 21.80 15.69
C SER A 15 -36.45 22.32 14.59
N SER A 16 -37.56 21.58 14.40
CA SER A 16 -38.81 21.81 13.63
C SER A 16 -38.78 21.57 12.09
N VAL A 17 -39.16 20.40 11.51
CA VAL A 17 -40.50 19.72 11.35
C VAL A 17 -41.33 20.35 10.18
N PRO A 18 -42.12 19.62 9.32
CA PRO A 18 -42.72 18.28 9.49
C PRO A 18 -42.64 17.25 8.33
N SER A 19 -42.84 16.00 8.78
CA SER A 19 -43.36 14.84 8.06
C SER A 19 -44.88 14.94 7.83
N ASN A 20 -45.35 14.69 6.61
CA ASN A 20 -46.50 13.82 6.25
C ASN A 20 -47.13 14.24 4.91
N ALA A 21 -47.11 13.33 3.94
CA ALA A 21 -48.20 13.21 2.98
C ALA A 21 -48.24 11.77 2.44
N CYS A 22 -49.07 10.94 3.08
CA CYS A 22 -49.60 9.73 2.47
C CYS A 22 -50.36 10.09 1.19
N CYS A 23 -49.87 9.66 0.04
CA CYS A 23 -50.70 9.49 -1.16
C CYS A 23 -50.80 8.00 -1.47
N ARG A 24 -52.00 7.46 -1.20
CA ARG A 24 -52.46 6.18 -1.72
C ARG A 24 -52.55 6.30 -3.25
N GLY A 25 -51.84 5.44 -3.97
CA GLY A 25 -51.88 5.39 -5.43
C GLY A 25 -51.43 4.02 -5.91
N ASN A 26 -52.40 3.15 -6.19
CA ASN A 26 -52.22 1.80 -6.66
C ASN A 26 -51.87 1.83 -8.16
N CYS A 27 -50.59 1.76 -8.52
CA CYS A 27 -50.14 1.54 -9.89
C CYS A 27 -49.23 0.31 -9.95
N ARG A 28 -49.81 -0.82 -10.35
CA ARG A 28 -49.08 -2.01 -10.78
C ARG A 28 -48.37 -1.70 -12.10
N THR A 29 -47.08 -1.38 -12.04
CA THR A 29 -46.21 -1.40 -13.22
C THR A 29 -44.99 -2.27 -12.91
N ARG A 30 -44.76 -3.27 -13.76
CA ARG A 30 -43.59 -4.17 -13.66
C ARG A 30 -42.31 -3.35 -13.82
N PRO A 31 -41.25 -3.57 -13.00
CA PRO A 31 -40.00 -2.86 -13.18
C PRO A 31 -39.33 -3.33 -14.48
N ARG A 32 -38.96 -2.36 -15.34
CA ARG A 32 -38.09 -2.62 -16.49
C ARG A 32 -36.71 -3.07 -15.99
N PRO A 33 -36.07 -4.06 -16.61
CA PRO A 33 -34.72 -4.44 -16.23
C PRO A 33 -33.79 -3.25 -16.48
N SER A 34 -33.01 -2.87 -15.46
CA SER A 34 -31.95 -1.87 -15.55
C SER A 34 -30.99 -2.24 -16.68
N PRO A 35 -30.51 -1.28 -17.49
CA PRO A 35 -29.51 -1.57 -18.50
C PRO A 35 -28.28 -2.14 -17.80
N ARG A 36 -27.83 -3.34 -18.23
CA ARG A 36 -26.60 -3.95 -17.76
C ARG A 36 -25.48 -2.93 -17.91
N MET A 37 -25.00 -2.41 -16.79
CA MET A 37 -23.78 -1.62 -16.74
C MET A 37 -22.66 -2.51 -17.30
N ARG A 38 -22.14 -2.16 -18.48
CA ARG A 38 -20.98 -2.85 -19.05
C ARG A 38 -19.86 -2.73 -18.03
N ARG A 39 -19.37 -3.88 -17.52
CA ARG A 39 -18.10 -3.93 -16.80
C ARG A 39 -17.05 -3.26 -17.69
N PRO A 40 -16.26 -2.29 -17.22
CA PRO A 40 -15.08 -1.88 -17.96
C PRO A 40 -14.22 -3.13 -18.17
N ALA A 41 -13.74 -3.29 -19.41
CA ALA A 41 -12.88 -4.40 -19.76
C ALA A 41 -11.65 -4.38 -18.83
N SER A 42 -11.30 -5.54 -18.27
CA SER A 42 -10.01 -5.74 -17.63
C SER A 42 -8.94 -5.52 -18.69
N THR A 43 -8.33 -4.35 -18.70
CA THR A 43 -7.17 -4.09 -19.55
C THR A 43 -5.98 -4.76 -18.89
N THR A 44 -5.72 -6.01 -19.28
CA THR A 44 -4.37 -6.57 -19.17
C THR A 44 -3.42 -5.54 -19.79
N PRO A 45 -2.34 -5.13 -19.11
CA PRO A 45 -1.44 -4.12 -19.65
C PRO A 45 -0.94 -4.59 -21.01
N ALA A 46 -0.87 -3.68 -21.99
CA ALA A 46 -0.22 -4.00 -23.25
C ALA A 46 1.23 -4.40 -22.96
N MET A 47 1.73 -5.43 -23.64
CA MET A 47 3.13 -5.90 -23.54
C MET A 47 4.17 -4.79 -23.85
N SER A 48 3.73 -3.62 -24.31
CA SER A 48 4.57 -2.46 -24.68
C SER A 48 5.13 -1.66 -23.50
N ASP A 49 4.62 -1.83 -22.28
CA ASP A 49 5.02 -0.97 -21.16
C ASP A 49 6.19 -1.53 -20.33
N THR A 50 6.64 -2.75 -20.59
CA THR A 50 7.81 -3.33 -19.91
C THR A 50 9.12 -2.78 -20.49
N PRO A 51 10.11 -2.38 -19.65
CA PRO A 51 11.40 -1.91 -20.14
C PRO A 51 12.13 -2.97 -20.98
N ALA A 52 13.08 -2.54 -21.81
CA ALA A 52 13.85 -3.46 -22.65
C ALA A 52 14.55 -4.54 -21.80
N GLY A 53 14.43 -5.80 -22.21
CA GLY A 53 15.00 -6.95 -21.48
C GLY A 53 14.16 -7.45 -20.30
N TRP A 54 13.06 -6.77 -19.95
CA TRP A 54 12.11 -7.23 -18.95
C TRP A 54 10.91 -7.93 -19.59
N ARG A 55 10.30 -8.87 -18.86
CA ARG A 55 9.12 -9.60 -19.32
C ARG A 55 8.09 -9.65 -18.21
N ALA A 56 6.82 -9.42 -18.53
CA ALA A 56 5.73 -9.67 -17.59
C ALA A 56 5.75 -11.14 -17.14
N ALA A 57 5.45 -11.38 -15.86
CA ALA A 57 5.33 -12.70 -15.29
C ALA A 57 3.87 -12.97 -14.89
N PRO A 58 3.37 -14.21 -15.07
CA PRO A 58 2.01 -14.56 -14.68
C PRO A 58 1.89 -14.62 -13.16
N GLY A 59 0.72 -14.25 -12.64
CA GLY A 59 0.42 -14.32 -11.22
C GLY A 59 -0.82 -13.48 -10.87
N PRO A 60 -1.35 -13.61 -9.64
CA PRO A 60 -2.46 -12.78 -9.20
C PRO A 60 -2.08 -11.31 -9.00
N LEU A 61 -0.82 -11.00 -8.67
CA LEU A 61 -0.28 -9.63 -8.75
C LEU A 61 0.45 -9.43 -10.07
N TRP A 62 0.40 -8.20 -10.60
CA TRP A 62 1.26 -7.85 -11.72
C TRP A 62 2.73 -7.87 -11.28
N SER A 63 3.57 -8.48 -12.11
CA SER A 63 5.00 -8.47 -11.92
C SER A 63 5.74 -8.52 -13.25
N MET A 64 6.99 -8.06 -13.24
CA MET A 64 7.91 -8.22 -14.36
C MET A 64 9.23 -8.78 -13.86
N ARG A 65 9.92 -9.52 -14.73
CA ARG A 65 11.15 -10.21 -14.41
C ARG A 65 12.23 -10.05 -15.46
N ARG A 66 13.48 -10.23 -15.03
CA ARG A 66 14.67 -10.24 -15.88
C ARG A 66 15.73 -11.15 -15.28
N GLY A 67 16.62 -11.66 -16.13
CA GLY A 67 17.72 -12.53 -15.71
C GLY A 67 17.28 -13.97 -15.48
N THR A 68 18.22 -14.76 -14.97
CA THR A 68 18.07 -16.19 -14.66
C THR A 68 18.94 -16.50 -13.45
N GLY A 69 18.56 -17.47 -12.63
CA GLY A 69 19.33 -17.86 -11.45
C GLY A 69 18.45 -17.87 -10.20
N PRO A 70 19.06 -17.78 -9.00
CA PRO A 70 18.33 -17.62 -7.75
C PRO A 70 17.38 -16.42 -7.83
N ARG A 71 16.12 -16.60 -7.38
CA ARG A 71 15.09 -15.56 -7.50
C ARG A 71 15.23 -14.51 -6.41
N MET A 72 15.19 -13.24 -6.80
CA MET A 72 15.14 -12.09 -5.89
C MET A 72 13.91 -11.25 -6.19
N VAL A 73 13.02 -11.08 -5.21
CA VAL A 73 11.74 -10.40 -5.34
C VAL A 73 11.79 -9.06 -4.64
N PHE A 74 11.47 -7.99 -5.36
CA PHE A 74 11.47 -6.63 -4.84
C PHE A 74 10.04 -6.10 -4.70
N VAL A 75 9.71 -5.62 -3.50
CA VAL A 75 8.38 -5.15 -3.12
C VAL A 75 8.46 -3.69 -2.70
N HIS A 76 7.74 -2.82 -3.41
CA HIS A 76 7.83 -1.36 -3.28
C HIS A 76 7.06 -0.78 -2.08
N GLY A 77 7.31 0.49 -1.77
CA GLY A 77 6.59 1.25 -0.74
C GLY A 77 5.29 1.87 -1.24
N PHE A 78 4.51 2.49 -0.34
CA PHE A 78 3.24 3.14 -0.71
C PHE A 78 3.46 4.25 -1.76
N THR A 79 2.54 4.36 -2.72
CA THR A 79 2.58 5.22 -3.93
C THR A 79 3.64 4.88 -4.97
N GLN A 80 4.53 3.93 -4.72
CA GLN A 80 5.49 3.43 -5.72
C GLN A 80 4.87 2.32 -6.57
N THR A 81 5.64 1.83 -7.53
CA THR A 81 5.39 0.62 -8.32
C THR A 81 6.64 -0.25 -8.32
N GLY A 82 6.57 -1.47 -8.85
CA GLY A 82 7.71 -2.36 -9.00
C GLY A 82 8.87 -1.68 -9.74
N ARG A 83 8.57 -0.79 -10.70
CA ARG A 83 9.58 -0.04 -11.47
C ARG A 83 10.49 0.85 -10.61
N SER A 84 10.04 1.26 -9.42
CA SER A 84 10.87 2.03 -8.49
C SER A 84 12.14 1.29 -8.06
N TRP A 85 12.19 -0.03 -8.23
CA TRP A 85 13.36 -0.85 -7.93
C TRP A 85 14.32 -1.04 -9.10
N LEU A 86 13.98 -0.60 -10.33
CA LEU A 86 14.79 -0.81 -11.53
C LEU A 86 16.29 -0.46 -11.32
N PRO A 87 16.66 0.72 -10.79
CA PRO A 87 18.08 1.09 -10.65
C PRO A 87 18.89 0.16 -9.73
N VAL A 88 18.22 -0.53 -8.81
CA VAL A 88 18.84 -1.46 -7.86
C VAL A 88 18.80 -2.88 -8.42
N ALA A 89 17.63 -3.35 -8.84
CA ALA A 89 17.42 -4.72 -9.30
C ALA A 89 18.24 -5.04 -10.56
N GLU A 90 18.49 -4.06 -11.44
CA GLU A 90 19.33 -4.28 -12.62
C GLU A 90 20.77 -4.68 -12.28
N GLN A 91 21.27 -4.30 -11.10
CA GLN A 91 22.63 -4.66 -10.65
C GLN A 91 22.78 -6.15 -10.32
N PHE A 92 21.66 -6.86 -10.08
CA PHE A 92 21.63 -8.29 -9.76
C PHE A 92 21.15 -9.14 -10.95
N ALA A 93 20.73 -8.52 -12.06
CA ALA A 93 20.12 -9.24 -13.18
C ALA A 93 21.11 -10.10 -13.99
N ALA A 94 22.42 -9.98 -13.71
CA ALA A 94 23.47 -10.76 -14.37
C ALA A 94 23.54 -12.21 -13.86
N ASP A 95 23.20 -12.43 -12.58
CA ASP A 95 23.36 -13.71 -11.88
C ASP A 95 22.10 -14.15 -11.11
N HIS A 96 21.07 -13.30 -11.02
CA HIS A 96 19.78 -13.61 -10.39
C HIS A 96 18.60 -13.48 -11.37
N GLU A 97 17.51 -14.22 -11.11
CA GLU A 97 16.19 -13.88 -11.65
C GLU A 97 15.58 -12.79 -10.76
N VAL A 98 15.62 -11.54 -11.20
CA VAL A 98 15.03 -10.42 -10.47
C VAL A 98 13.56 -10.24 -10.86
N VAL A 99 12.70 -10.09 -9.86
CA VAL A 99 11.24 -9.94 -10.03
C VAL A 99 10.78 -8.68 -9.32
N LEU A 100 10.14 -7.79 -10.07
CA LEU A 100 9.57 -6.54 -9.56
C LEU A 100 8.05 -6.67 -9.54
N VAL A 101 7.45 -6.49 -8.37
CA VAL A 101 6.01 -6.73 -8.15
C VAL A 101 5.29 -5.42 -7.88
N ASP A 102 4.14 -5.22 -8.50
CA ASP A 102 3.18 -4.19 -8.08
C ASP A 102 2.29 -4.76 -6.98
N ALA A 103 2.40 -4.22 -5.78
CA ALA A 103 1.58 -4.63 -4.64
C ALA A 103 0.09 -4.30 -4.88
N ALA A 104 -0.81 -5.02 -4.19
CA ALA A 104 -2.25 -4.76 -4.29
C ALA A 104 -2.58 -3.26 -4.09
N GLY A 105 -3.43 -2.72 -4.97
CA GLY A 105 -3.81 -1.31 -4.96
C GLY A 105 -2.81 -0.37 -5.65
N HIS A 106 -1.73 -0.88 -6.25
CA HIS A 106 -0.70 -0.07 -6.91
C HIS A 106 -0.44 -0.49 -8.36
N GLY A 107 0.03 0.47 -9.16
CA GLY A 107 0.42 0.26 -10.57
C GLY A 107 -0.61 -0.57 -11.35
N TYR A 108 -0.15 -1.64 -11.97
CA TYR A 108 -0.99 -2.58 -12.73
C TYR A 108 -1.78 -3.57 -11.85
N SER A 109 -1.49 -3.62 -10.55
CA SER A 109 -2.29 -4.31 -9.51
C SER A 109 -3.32 -3.38 -8.85
N SER A 110 -3.62 -2.22 -9.45
CA SER A 110 -4.42 -1.16 -8.83
C SER A 110 -5.91 -1.47 -8.63
N ASP A 111 -6.44 -2.52 -9.26
CA ASP A 111 -7.82 -3.00 -9.04
C ASP A 111 -7.93 -4.06 -7.94
N ILE A 112 -6.79 -4.56 -7.43
CA ILE A 112 -6.76 -5.57 -6.39
C ILE A 112 -6.94 -4.90 -5.02
N ARG A 113 -7.80 -5.48 -4.18
CA ARG A 113 -8.10 -5.00 -2.84
C ARG A 113 -7.69 -6.09 -1.86
N ALA A 114 -6.66 -5.82 -1.06
CA ALA A 114 -6.12 -6.77 -0.10
C ALA A 114 -5.56 -6.03 1.11
N ASN A 115 -5.77 -6.59 2.30
CA ASN A 115 -4.96 -6.22 3.48
C ASN A 115 -3.57 -6.87 3.39
N LEU A 116 -2.69 -6.62 4.37
CA LEU A 116 -1.31 -7.17 4.32
C LEU A 116 -1.26 -8.70 4.33
N GLN A 117 -2.15 -9.37 5.05
CA GLN A 117 -2.18 -10.84 5.11
C GLN A 117 -2.61 -11.44 3.76
N GLN A 118 -3.72 -10.94 3.21
CA GLN A 118 -4.17 -11.32 1.87
C GLN A 118 -3.13 -10.96 0.80
N GLY A 119 -2.47 -9.81 0.94
CA GLY A 119 -1.40 -9.39 0.05
C GLY A 119 -0.21 -10.34 0.09
N ALA A 120 0.13 -10.88 1.27
CA ALA A 120 1.21 -11.85 1.43
C ALA A 120 0.87 -13.17 0.72
N ASP A 121 -0.38 -13.64 0.81
CA ASP A 121 -0.84 -14.82 0.06
C ASP A 121 -0.78 -14.60 -1.45
N LEU A 122 -1.17 -13.41 -1.92
CA LEU A 122 -1.07 -13.05 -3.34
C LEU A 122 0.39 -12.95 -3.80
N LEU A 123 1.28 -12.43 -2.95
CA LEU A 123 2.72 -12.34 -3.24
C LEU A 123 3.35 -13.73 -3.32
N ALA A 124 3.05 -14.62 -2.36
CA ALA A 124 3.47 -16.02 -2.36
C ALA A 124 3.05 -16.72 -3.66
N ALA A 125 1.77 -16.61 -4.03
CA ALA A 125 1.22 -17.20 -5.24
C ALA A 125 1.79 -16.59 -6.54
N THR A 126 2.26 -15.35 -6.49
CA THR A 126 2.88 -14.68 -7.65
C THR A 126 4.34 -15.08 -7.82
N THR A 127 5.09 -15.28 -6.74
CA THR A 127 6.56 -15.27 -6.79
C THR A 127 7.24 -16.54 -6.27
N GLY A 128 6.56 -17.39 -5.50
CA GLY A 128 7.11 -18.64 -4.99
C GLY A 128 8.34 -18.46 -4.09
N GLU A 129 9.26 -19.43 -4.09
CA GLU A 129 10.46 -19.35 -3.26
C GLU A 129 11.46 -18.30 -3.78
N ALA A 130 11.96 -17.40 -2.91
CA ALA A 130 12.86 -16.32 -3.28
C ALA A 130 13.62 -15.69 -2.09
N ASP A 131 14.59 -14.83 -2.40
CA ASP A 131 15.06 -13.78 -1.50
C ASP A 131 14.14 -12.56 -1.62
N TYR A 132 13.58 -12.09 -0.51
CA TYR A 132 12.59 -11.02 -0.51
C TYR A 132 13.19 -9.70 -0.02
N VAL A 133 13.07 -8.65 -0.83
CA VAL A 133 13.53 -7.29 -0.54
C VAL A 133 12.33 -6.36 -0.49
N GLY A 134 12.01 -5.83 0.69
CA GLY A 134 10.82 -5.01 0.89
C GLY A 134 11.15 -3.63 1.44
N TYR A 135 10.64 -2.58 0.78
CA TYR A 135 10.75 -1.20 1.27
C TYR A 135 9.44 -0.70 1.88
N SER A 136 9.50 -0.20 3.11
CA SER A 136 8.39 0.43 3.84
C SER A 136 7.14 -0.47 3.86
N MET A 137 6.07 -0.11 3.16
CA MET A 137 4.89 -0.97 2.98
C MET A 137 5.26 -2.36 2.44
N GLY A 138 6.18 -2.45 1.47
CA GLY A 138 6.65 -3.71 0.94
C GLY A 138 7.41 -4.54 1.98
N GLY A 139 8.17 -3.90 2.87
CA GLY A 139 8.84 -4.59 3.98
C GLY A 139 7.83 -5.20 4.96
N ARG A 140 6.75 -4.47 5.25
CA ARG A 140 5.64 -4.99 6.07
C ARG A 140 4.94 -6.16 5.40
N LEU A 141 4.72 -6.08 4.08
CA LEU A 141 4.17 -7.17 3.30
C LEU A 141 5.06 -8.41 3.35
N CYS A 142 6.38 -8.23 3.22
CA CYS A 142 7.35 -9.33 3.33
C CYS A 142 7.43 -9.93 4.75
N LEU A 143 7.23 -9.14 5.82
CA LEU A 143 7.08 -9.68 7.18
C LEU A 143 5.87 -10.63 7.28
N HIS A 144 4.71 -10.20 6.76
CA HIS A 144 3.52 -11.06 6.73
C HIS A 144 3.75 -12.32 5.87
N LEU A 145 4.46 -12.21 4.76
CA LEU A 145 4.85 -13.34 3.93
C LEU A 145 5.75 -14.32 4.68
N ALA A 146 6.79 -13.83 5.36
CA ALA A 146 7.74 -14.68 6.07
C ALA A 146 7.09 -15.48 7.19
N LEU A 147 6.09 -14.91 7.87
CA LEU A 147 5.32 -15.60 8.90
C LEU A 147 4.31 -16.60 8.32
N ALA A 148 3.60 -16.23 7.25
CA ALA A 148 2.56 -17.07 6.66
C ALA A 148 3.11 -18.20 5.77
N HIS A 149 4.23 -17.95 5.09
CA HIS A 149 4.83 -18.82 4.08
C HIS A 149 6.35 -18.97 4.29
N PRO A 150 6.83 -19.41 5.48
CA PRO A 150 8.26 -19.39 5.81
C PRO A 150 9.12 -20.22 4.85
N HIS A 151 8.56 -21.31 4.31
CA HIS A 151 9.22 -22.19 3.35
C HIS A 151 9.50 -21.54 1.98
N LEU A 152 8.91 -20.38 1.69
CA LEU A 152 9.18 -19.63 0.46
C LEU A 152 10.26 -18.56 0.65
N VAL A 153 10.67 -18.25 1.88
CA VAL A 153 11.59 -17.15 2.16
C VAL A 153 12.99 -17.69 2.42
N ARG A 154 13.88 -17.53 1.44
CA ARG A 154 15.31 -17.92 1.58
C ARG A 154 16.09 -16.91 2.40
N SER A 155 15.78 -15.63 2.22
CA SER A 155 16.31 -14.51 3.00
C SER A 155 15.33 -13.34 2.94
N LEU A 156 15.41 -12.45 3.92
CA LEU A 156 14.52 -11.30 4.06
C LEU A 156 15.34 -10.01 4.26
N THR A 157 15.22 -9.05 3.35
CA THR A 157 15.79 -7.71 3.49
C THR A 157 14.68 -6.68 3.67
N LEU A 158 14.71 -5.95 4.79
CA LEU A 158 13.69 -4.98 5.18
C LEU A 158 14.29 -3.57 5.22
N LEU A 159 13.75 -2.66 4.40
CA LEU A 159 14.21 -1.27 4.33
C LEU A 159 13.12 -0.34 4.87
N GLY A 160 13.37 0.37 5.97
CA GLY A 160 12.41 1.32 6.55
C GLY A 160 11.05 0.69 6.86
N ALA A 161 11.04 -0.58 7.29
CA ALA A 161 9.85 -1.35 7.64
C ALA A 161 9.48 -1.19 9.13
N THR A 162 8.36 -1.74 9.55
CA THR A 162 7.94 -1.81 10.96
C THR A 162 7.06 -3.03 11.20
N ALA A 163 7.17 -3.67 12.36
CA ALA A 163 6.28 -4.77 12.72
C ALA A 163 4.87 -4.29 13.13
N GLY A 164 4.61 -2.98 13.17
CA GLY A 164 3.27 -2.40 13.41
C GLY A 164 3.21 -1.50 14.66
N ILE A 165 2.06 -0.86 14.89
CA ILE A 165 1.83 0.04 16.04
C ILE A 165 1.17 -0.77 17.17
N GLU A 166 1.87 -1.00 18.28
CA GLU A 166 1.37 -1.79 19.42
C GLU A 166 0.22 -1.10 20.15
N ASP A 167 0.41 0.18 20.47
CA ASP A 167 -0.56 0.97 21.20
C ASP A 167 -1.88 1.05 20.40
N PRO A 168 -3.00 0.56 20.97
CA PRO A 168 -4.28 0.51 20.26
C PRO A 168 -4.86 1.91 19.99
N ILE A 169 -4.56 2.91 20.81
CA ILE A 169 -4.98 4.30 20.65
C ILE A 169 -4.18 4.94 19.51
N GLU A 170 -2.85 4.84 19.52
CA GLU A 170 -2.01 5.34 18.42
C GLU A 170 -2.39 4.66 17.10
N ARG A 171 -2.64 3.34 17.13
CA ARG A 171 -3.07 2.58 15.96
C ARG A 171 -4.44 3.06 15.45
N ALA A 172 -5.38 3.41 16.32
CA ALA A 172 -6.68 3.97 15.95
C ALA A 172 -6.56 5.39 15.35
N GLN A 173 -5.74 6.25 15.95
CA GLN A 173 -5.43 7.58 15.42
C GLN A 173 -4.79 7.49 14.03
N ARG A 174 -3.87 6.53 13.85
CA ARG A 174 -3.24 6.29 12.56
C ARG A 174 -4.25 5.84 11.50
N ARG A 175 -5.20 4.95 11.84
CA ARG A 175 -6.30 4.57 10.91
C ARG A 175 -7.13 5.78 10.48
N ALA A 176 -7.46 6.67 11.41
CA ALA A 176 -8.20 7.89 11.09
C ALA A 176 -7.41 8.81 10.14
N ALA A 177 -6.10 8.96 10.36
CA ALA A 177 -5.21 9.72 9.47
C ALA A 177 -5.08 9.07 8.09
N ASP A 178 -4.94 7.74 8.02
CA ASP A 178 -4.90 6.97 6.77
C ASP A 178 -6.22 7.13 5.99
N GLU A 179 -7.38 7.19 6.66
CA GLU A 179 -8.68 7.45 6.01
C GLU A 179 -8.77 8.86 5.42
N VAL A 180 -8.25 9.89 6.11
CA VAL A 180 -8.18 11.25 5.56
C VAL A 180 -7.32 11.27 4.29
N LEU A 181 -6.17 10.58 4.30
CA LEU A 181 -5.32 10.45 3.11
C LEU A 181 -6.06 9.71 1.98
N ALA A 182 -6.83 8.68 2.29
CA ALA A 182 -7.60 7.91 1.30
C ALA A 182 -8.68 8.78 0.64
N CYS A 183 -9.43 9.55 1.43
CA CYS A 183 -10.39 10.54 0.94
C CYS A 183 -9.72 11.60 0.07
N ASN A 184 -8.55 12.13 0.49
CA ASN A 184 -7.80 13.09 -0.29
C ASN A 184 -7.36 12.51 -1.64
N ALA A 185 -6.85 11.28 -1.69
CA ALA A 185 -6.47 10.63 -2.94
C ALA A 185 -7.66 10.52 -3.91
N GLN A 186 -8.84 10.16 -3.40
CA GLN A 186 -10.07 10.05 -4.20
C GLN A 186 -10.59 11.41 -4.68
N ALA A 187 -10.52 12.44 -3.84
CA ALA A 187 -11.04 13.77 -4.16
C ALA A 187 -10.10 14.58 -5.07
N ASP A 188 -8.79 14.51 -4.83
CA ASP A 188 -7.78 15.30 -5.55
C ASP A 188 -7.30 14.64 -6.85
N GLY A 189 -7.49 13.32 -7.00
CA GLY A 189 -6.82 12.55 -8.03
C GLY A 189 -5.35 12.29 -7.70
N VAL A 190 -4.71 11.41 -8.48
CA VAL A 190 -3.37 10.87 -8.18
C VAL A 190 -2.29 11.94 -8.25
N GLU A 191 -2.29 12.77 -9.30
CA GLU A 191 -1.25 13.78 -9.51
C GLU A 191 -1.16 14.77 -8.33
N LYS A 192 -2.29 15.41 -7.99
CA LYS A 192 -2.35 16.36 -6.88
C LYS A 192 -2.10 15.70 -5.53
N PHE A 193 -2.55 14.46 -5.34
CA PHE A 193 -2.22 13.68 -4.16
C PHE A 193 -0.70 13.45 -4.04
N LEU A 194 -0.02 13.05 -5.13
CA LEU A 194 1.42 12.81 -5.15
C LEU A 194 2.22 14.07 -4.86
N VAL A 195 1.82 15.23 -5.37
CA VAL A 195 2.45 16.52 -5.04
C VAL A 195 2.41 16.77 -3.54
N LYS A 196 1.25 16.60 -2.90
CA LYS A 196 1.11 16.77 -1.45
C LYS A 196 1.87 15.69 -0.67
N TRP A 197 1.81 14.44 -1.13
CA TRP A 197 2.46 13.30 -0.50
C TRP A 197 3.98 13.46 -0.48
N LEU A 198 4.59 13.82 -1.62
CA LEU A 198 6.03 14.02 -1.75
C LEU A 198 6.53 15.35 -1.15
N ALA A 199 5.61 16.21 -0.69
CA ALA A 199 5.94 17.42 0.08
C ALA A 199 5.95 17.18 1.60
N LEU A 200 5.60 15.97 2.07
CA LEU A 200 5.68 15.64 3.50
C LEU A 200 7.15 15.69 3.99
N PRO A 201 7.40 16.06 5.26
CA PRO A 201 8.76 16.15 5.80
C PRO A 201 9.60 14.89 5.64
N LEU A 202 8.95 13.70 5.60
CA LEU A 202 9.59 12.42 5.34
C LEU A 202 10.39 12.39 4.03
N PHE A 203 10.01 13.19 3.03
CA PHE A 203 10.65 13.23 1.71
C PHE A 203 11.51 14.48 1.51
N ALA A 204 11.80 15.25 2.57
CA ALA A 204 12.53 16.51 2.46
C ALA A 204 13.94 16.35 1.84
N THR A 205 14.58 15.21 2.08
CA THR A 205 15.91 14.87 1.54
C THR A 205 15.88 14.10 0.22
N LEU A 206 14.68 13.77 -0.31
CA LEU A 206 14.54 12.98 -1.54
C LEU A 206 14.81 13.86 -2.79
N PRO A 207 15.88 13.57 -3.57
CA PRO A 207 16.18 14.32 -4.79
C PRO A 207 15.03 14.24 -5.79
N VAL A 208 14.79 15.30 -6.56
CA VAL A 208 13.68 15.37 -7.53
C VAL A 208 13.71 14.22 -8.53
N GLN A 209 14.91 13.86 -9.00
CA GLN A 209 15.13 12.77 -9.95
C GLN A 209 14.77 11.40 -9.34
N ALA A 210 14.95 11.23 -8.03
CA ALA A 210 14.63 10.01 -7.31
C ALA A 210 13.13 9.88 -6.96
N ARG A 211 12.31 10.90 -7.27
CA ARG A 211 10.86 10.86 -7.00
C ARG A 211 10.12 9.90 -7.92
N ALA A 212 10.66 9.60 -9.12
CA ALA A 212 10.06 8.70 -10.10
C ALA A 212 8.57 9.03 -10.38
N LEU A 213 8.24 10.31 -10.56
CA LEU A 213 6.85 10.78 -10.60
C LEU A 213 6.05 10.10 -11.73
N GLU A 214 6.66 9.92 -12.91
CA GLU A 214 6.03 9.25 -14.06
C GLU A 214 5.57 7.83 -13.74
N ASP A 215 6.39 7.06 -13.02
CA ASP A 215 6.03 5.70 -12.58
C ASP A 215 4.93 5.75 -11.51
N ARG A 216 4.98 6.71 -10.59
CA ARG A 216 3.95 6.85 -9.54
C ARG A 216 2.58 7.26 -10.11
N LEU A 217 2.56 8.00 -11.21
CA LEU A 217 1.34 8.41 -11.91
C LEU A 217 0.58 7.22 -12.54
N GLN A 218 1.21 6.05 -12.65
CA GLN A 218 0.53 4.81 -13.08
C GLN A 218 -0.44 4.26 -12.03
N ASN A 219 -0.39 4.75 -10.80
CA ASN A 219 -1.36 4.37 -9.77
C ASN A 219 -2.75 4.95 -10.08
N THR A 220 -3.79 4.37 -9.47
CA THR A 220 -5.14 4.94 -9.48
C THR A 220 -5.51 5.48 -8.12
N ALA A 221 -6.34 6.52 -8.08
CA ALA A 221 -6.83 7.11 -6.83
C ALA A 221 -7.56 6.07 -5.96
N ALA A 222 -8.39 5.22 -6.59
CA ALA A 222 -9.09 4.14 -5.91
C ALA A 222 -8.13 3.07 -5.35
N GLY A 223 -7.07 2.74 -6.10
CA GLY A 223 -6.03 1.82 -5.66
C GLY A 223 -5.30 2.34 -4.42
N LEU A 224 -4.75 3.56 -4.49
CA LEU A 224 -4.03 4.17 -3.36
C LEU A 224 -4.92 4.32 -2.12
N ALA A 225 -6.16 4.77 -2.30
CA ALA A 225 -7.11 4.88 -1.21
C ALA A 225 -7.43 3.51 -0.57
N SER A 226 -7.54 2.45 -1.37
CA SER A 226 -7.74 1.10 -0.84
C SER A 226 -6.53 0.58 -0.06
N SER A 227 -5.32 0.88 -0.52
CA SER A 227 -4.09 0.48 0.18
C SER A 227 -3.95 1.20 1.51
N LEU A 228 -4.27 2.50 1.60
CA LEU A 228 -4.29 3.22 2.87
C LEU A 228 -5.25 2.58 3.88
N ARG A 229 -6.46 2.22 3.43
CA ARG A 229 -7.50 1.63 4.27
C ARG A 229 -7.15 0.22 4.73
N LEU A 230 -6.64 -0.63 3.84
CA LEU A 230 -6.47 -2.07 4.08
C LEU A 230 -5.05 -2.44 4.52
N ALA A 231 -4.04 -1.69 4.08
CA ALA A 231 -2.62 -1.98 4.28
C ALA A 231 -1.85 -0.80 4.91
N GLY A 232 -2.53 0.26 5.35
CA GLY A 232 -1.94 1.31 6.20
C GLY A 232 -1.40 0.76 7.52
N THR A 233 -0.43 1.43 8.14
CA THR A 233 0.14 0.99 9.42
C THR A 233 -0.89 0.99 10.54
N GLY A 234 -1.96 1.78 10.44
CA GLY A 234 -3.08 1.71 11.38
C GLY A 234 -3.92 0.43 11.25
N SER A 235 -3.93 -0.19 10.07
CA SER A 235 -4.69 -1.42 9.79
C SER A 235 -3.84 -2.69 9.91
N GLN A 236 -2.53 -2.54 10.06
CA GLN A 236 -1.61 -3.65 10.33
C GLN A 236 -1.79 -4.17 11.76
N GLN A 237 -1.92 -5.50 11.90
CA GLN A 237 -1.77 -6.15 13.19
C GLN A 237 -0.30 -6.13 13.60
N PRO A 238 0.04 -5.74 14.85
CA PRO A 238 1.42 -5.79 15.33
C PRO A 238 1.97 -7.22 15.28
N LEU A 239 3.20 -7.36 14.79
CA LEU A 239 3.89 -8.64 14.59
C LEU A 239 5.09 -8.81 15.53
N TRP A 240 5.31 -7.89 16.48
CA TRP A 240 6.50 -7.86 17.33
C TRP A 240 6.73 -9.19 18.08
N ASP A 241 5.67 -9.78 18.63
CA ASP A 241 5.73 -11.05 19.36
C ASP A 241 5.96 -12.27 18.45
N HIS A 242 5.79 -12.10 17.14
CA HIS A 242 5.91 -13.16 16.14
C HIS A 242 7.27 -13.12 15.42
N LEU A 243 8.10 -12.09 15.62
CA LEU A 243 9.36 -11.95 14.87
C LEU A 243 10.30 -13.15 15.06
N ALA A 244 10.29 -13.79 16.23
CA ALA A 244 11.08 -14.98 16.53
C ALA A 244 10.66 -16.24 15.73
N GLU A 245 9.48 -16.21 15.10
CA GLU A 245 9.01 -17.30 14.23
C GLU A 245 9.66 -17.24 12.83
N ILE A 246 10.26 -16.10 12.46
CA ILE A 246 10.97 -15.95 11.18
C ILE A 246 12.32 -16.65 11.28
N THR A 247 12.48 -17.76 10.57
CA THR A 247 13.70 -18.59 10.59
C THR A 247 14.69 -18.24 9.48
N ALA A 248 14.25 -17.55 8.44
CA ALA A 248 15.11 -17.11 7.35
C ALA A 248 16.12 -16.04 7.84
N PRO A 249 17.34 -15.96 7.27
CA PRO A 249 18.25 -14.86 7.53
C PRO A 249 17.60 -13.50 7.22
N VAL A 250 17.68 -12.57 8.18
CA VAL A 250 17.09 -11.22 8.07
C VAL A 250 18.17 -10.15 8.05
N LEU A 251 18.10 -9.25 7.07
CA LEU A 251 18.85 -8.00 7.03
C LEU A 251 17.88 -6.82 7.17
N VAL A 252 18.15 -5.90 8.09
CA VAL A 252 17.33 -4.69 8.27
C VAL A 252 18.17 -3.45 7.99
N LEU A 253 17.63 -2.55 7.17
CA LEU A 253 18.27 -1.31 6.75
C LEU A 253 17.36 -0.12 7.07
N ALA A 254 17.96 0.95 7.57
CA ALA A 254 17.33 2.25 7.73
C ALA A 254 18.27 3.34 7.19
N GLY A 255 17.71 4.47 6.76
CA GLY A 255 18.52 5.63 6.44
C GLY A 255 19.06 6.24 7.73
N GLU A 256 20.35 6.56 7.76
CA GLU A 256 21.02 7.05 8.98
C GLU A 256 20.41 8.33 9.58
N PHE A 257 19.73 9.13 8.74
CA PHE A 257 19.03 10.37 9.15
C PHE A 257 17.55 10.17 9.51
N ASP A 258 17.07 8.94 9.51
CA ASP A 258 15.71 8.59 9.92
C ASP A 258 15.74 7.95 11.32
N ASP A 259 15.81 8.79 12.36
CA ASP A 259 15.89 8.34 13.76
C ASP A 259 14.78 7.36 14.12
N LYS A 260 13.57 7.60 13.60
CA LYS A 260 12.42 6.75 13.86
C LYS A 260 12.65 5.35 13.30
N PHE A 261 12.99 5.23 12.02
CA PHE A 261 13.16 3.93 11.40
C PHE A 261 14.48 3.25 11.77
N THR A 262 15.49 4.01 12.20
CA THR A 262 16.73 3.45 12.79
C THR A 262 16.43 2.76 14.13
N ASN A 263 15.67 3.41 15.02
CA ASN A 263 15.25 2.79 16.28
C ASN A 263 14.36 1.56 16.06
N ILE A 264 13.44 1.62 15.08
CA ILE A 264 12.62 0.47 14.68
C ILE A 264 13.48 -0.66 14.12
N ALA A 265 14.48 -0.34 13.29
CA ALA A 265 15.38 -1.33 12.69
C ALA A 265 16.15 -2.12 13.76
N HIS A 266 16.67 -1.44 14.79
CA HIS A 266 17.34 -2.09 15.93
C HIS A 266 16.43 -3.01 16.74
N ARG A 267 15.12 -2.81 16.71
CA ARG A 267 14.16 -3.66 17.41
C ARG A 267 13.69 -4.86 16.57
N LEU A 268 13.84 -4.78 15.24
CA LEU A 268 13.41 -5.85 14.33
C LEU A 268 14.37 -7.05 14.33
N VAL A 269 15.57 -6.92 14.90
CA VAL A 269 16.63 -7.94 14.95
C VAL A 269 17.22 -8.06 16.34
#